data_AF-A0A6A5Z7G5-F1
#
_entry.id   AF-A0A6A5Z7G5-F1
#
_cell.length_a   1.000
_cell.length_b   1.000
_cell.length_c   1.000
_cell.angle_alpha   90.00
_cell.angle_beta   90.00
_cell.angle_gamma   90.00
#
_symmetry.space_group_name_H-M   'P 1'
#
loop_
_entity.id
_entity.type
_entity.pdbx_description
1 polymer ?
#
loop_
_entity_poly.entity_id
_entity_poly.type
_entity_poly.pdbx_seq_one_letter_code
_entity_poly.pdbx_strand_id
1 'polypeptide(L)'
;MIRTVKAAVLAIAPLAISTSSSKRGLCYVPSSKYPQDDKIWTDTPGSDLSWYYNYQSEPSSSYKNSDMEFVPMLWGASDSDTGTPFLDSVKAQINGGANISYVLGFNEPDGTAATGGSAVPAELAASTWIAQIEPLKELGVKLGAPAVTGAPNGFTWLQDFFTACDGGCTPDFIPVHWYGNFEGMASHVGQVMGTYPNMTVWVTEWGFPNQKLEATQEYYNMSSEWFDRMENITHYSYFGAFRSDVSNVGPNSALLTQNGKLTDIGSWYLGGAAMHNVPKGDSVRMARFAGWSLVVLATGVYMVL
;
A
#
# COMPACT_ATOMS: atom_id res chain seq x y z
N MET A 1 -35.53 45.68 30.89
CA MET A 1 -34.26 44.96 31.08
C MET A 1 -34.39 43.59 30.45
N ILE A 2 -33.87 43.40 29.24
CA ILE A 2 -33.87 42.10 28.55
C ILE A 2 -32.50 41.47 28.79
N ARG A 3 -32.46 40.37 29.54
CA ARG A 3 -31.23 39.59 29.77
C ARG A 3 -31.05 38.62 28.60
N THR A 4 -30.08 38.90 27.74
CA THR A 4 -29.64 37.98 26.69
C THR A 4 -28.83 36.85 27.34
N VAL A 5 -29.40 35.64 27.40
CA VAL A 5 -28.67 34.44 27.81
C VAL A 5 -27.86 33.96 26.61
N LYS A 6 -26.53 34.06 26.68
CA LYS A 6 -25.63 33.43 25.71
C LYS A 6 -25.55 31.94 26.04
N ALA A 7 -26.17 31.10 25.23
CA ALA A 7 -25.94 29.66 25.28
C ALA A 7 -24.53 29.38 24.74
N ALA A 8 -23.64 28.86 25.58
CA ALA A 8 -22.36 28.34 25.15
C ALA A 8 -22.59 26.96 24.51
N VAL A 9 -22.44 26.87 23.18
CA VAL A 9 -22.38 25.59 22.48
C VAL A 9 -20.98 25.03 22.75
N LEU A 10 -20.90 24.00 23.59
CA LEU A 10 -19.68 23.22 23.77
C LEU A 10 -19.48 22.40 22.48
N ALA A 11 -18.51 22.79 21.66
CA ALA A 11 -18.06 21.96 20.56
C ALA A 11 -17.37 20.72 21.15
N ILE A 12 -18.06 19.59 21.17
CA ILE A 12 -17.44 18.29 21.45
C ILE A 12 -16.62 17.98 20.20
N ALA A 13 -15.30 18.17 20.27
CA ALA A 13 -14.41 17.65 19.24
C ALA A 13 -14.62 16.14 19.18
N PRO A 14 -14.81 15.53 17.98
CA PRO A 14 -14.87 14.09 17.88
C PRO A 14 -13.53 13.56 18.40
N LEU A 15 -13.60 12.80 19.49
CA LEU A 15 -12.50 11.92 19.86
C LEU A 15 -12.33 10.97 18.67
N ALA A 16 -11.20 11.06 17.97
CA ALA A 16 -10.80 10.04 17.01
C ALA A 16 -10.66 8.73 17.82
N ILE A 17 -11.71 7.91 17.79
CA ILE A 17 -11.69 6.58 18.37
C ILE A 17 -10.87 5.75 17.39
N SER A 18 -9.70 5.30 17.83
CA SER A 18 -8.94 4.27 17.14
C SER A 18 -9.86 3.06 16.97
N THR A 19 -10.36 2.83 15.76
CA THR A 19 -11.13 1.64 15.42
C THR A 19 -10.15 0.51 15.17
N SER A 20 -10.38 -0.64 15.79
CA SER A 20 -9.60 -1.82 15.46
C SER A 20 -10.05 -2.37 14.11
N SER A 21 -9.13 -2.77 13.24
CA SER A 21 -9.51 -3.32 11.92
C SER A 21 -8.59 -4.45 11.51
N SER A 22 -9.16 -5.64 11.32
CA SER A 22 -8.43 -6.81 10.84
C SER A 22 -7.95 -6.70 9.40
N LYS A 23 -8.37 -5.64 8.67
CA LYS A 23 -8.02 -5.39 7.26
C LYS A 23 -6.62 -4.76 7.11
N ARG A 24 -6.04 -4.23 8.19
CA ARG A 24 -4.77 -3.49 8.18
C ARG A 24 -3.58 -4.39 7.92
N GLY A 25 -2.78 -4.01 6.93
CA GLY A 25 -1.50 -4.63 6.64
C GLY A 25 -0.34 -3.65 6.60
N LEU A 26 0.87 -4.19 6.54
CA LEU A 26 2.10 -3.41 6.48
C LEU A 26 2.67 -3.44 5.06
N CYS A 27 2.67 -2.29 4.40
CA CYS A 27 3.50 -2.02 3.22
C CYS A 27 4.93 -1.78 3.72
N TYR A 28 5.72 -2.85 3.83
CA TYR A 28 7.01 -2.80 4.49
C TYR A 28 8.11 -2.29 3.55
N VAL A 29 8.81 -1.24 4.00
CA VAL A 29 9.99 -0.70 3.32
C VAL A 29 11.19 -0.78 4.26
N PRO A 30 12.22 -1.61 3.96
CA PRO A 30 13.32 -1.83 4.88
C PRO A 30 14.21 -0.61 5.03
N SER A 31 14.66 -0.36 6.27
CA SER A 31 15.64 0.68 6.59
C SER A 31 16.99 0.06 6.92
N SER A 32 17.98 0.24 6.05
CA SER A 32 19.36 -0.17 6.33
C SER A 32 20.02 0.70 7.40
N LYS A 33 19.58 1.96 7.54
CA LYS A 33 20.11 2.93 8.51
C LYS A 33 19.56 2.72 9.92
N TYR A 34 18.30 2.27 10.01
CA TYR A 34 17.57 2.11 11.27
C TYR A 34 16.78 0.80 11.31
N PRO A 35 17.43 -0.37 11.17
CA PRO A 35 16.75 -1.67 11.14
C PRO A 35 15.99 -1.97 12.45
N GLN A 36 16.36 -1.33 13.56
CA GLN A 36 15.65 -1.48 14.83
C GLN A 36 14.21 -0.94 14.81
N ASP A 37 13.87 -0.07 13.85
CA ASP A 37 12.51 0.46 13.70
C ASP A 37 11.51 -0.65 13.32
N ASP A 38 11.97 -1.77 12.77
CA ASP A 38 11.12 -2.93 12.44
C ASP A 38 10.33 -3.45 13.65
N LYS A 39 10.90 -3.34 14.85
CA LYS A 39 10.24 -3.75 16.09
C LYS A 39 8.99 -2.94 16.40
N ILE A 40 8.86 -1.72 15.85
CA ILE A 40 7.68 -0.89 16.08
C ILE A 40 6.43 -1.57 15.50
N TRP A 41 6.56 -2.27 14.37
CA TRP A 41 5.43 -2.88 13.69
C TRP A 41 4.95 -4.18 14.37
N THR A 42 5.83 -4.87 15.10
CA THR A 42 5.51 -6.13 15.80
C THR A 42 5.25 -5.94 17.30
N ASP A 43 5.96 -5.01 17.94
CA ASP A 43 5.99 -4.91 19.41
C ASP A 43 5.02 -3.85 19.95
N THR A 44 4.38 -3.04 19.08
CA THR A 44 3.40 -2.03 19.50
C THR A 44 2.12 -2.70 20.02
N PRO A 45 1.79 -2.57 21.32
CA PRO A 45 0.61 -3.24 21.88
C PRO A 45 -0.68 -2.71 21.26
N GLY A 46 -1.59 -3.61 20.90
CA GLY A 46 -2.88 -3.26 20.31
C GLY A 46 -2.83 -2.96 18.81
N SER A 47 -1.69 -3.18 18.15
CA SER A 47 -1.60 -3.16 16.69
C SER A 47 -2.49 -4.25 16.07
N ASP A 48 -3.29 -3.87 15.07
CA ASP A 48 -4.15 -4.79 14.31
C ASP A 48 -3.52 -5.24 12.98
N LEU A 49 -2.21 -5.03 12.80
CA LEU A 49 -1.53 -5.50 11.59
C LEU A 49 -1.62 -7.03 11.52
N SER A 50 -2.27 -7.54 10.47
CA SER A 50 -2.55 -8.96 10.29
C SER A 50 -1.81 -9.58 9.11
N TRP A 51 -1.31 -8.76 8.19
CA TRP A 51 -0.56 -9.18 7.01
C TRP A 51 0.50 -8.15 6.63
N TYR A 52 1.51 -8.56 5.87
CA TYR A 52 2.49 -7.64 5.31
C TYR A 52 3.01 -8.12 3.95
N TYR A 53 3.51 -7.18 3.16
CA TYR A 53 4.29 -7.46 1.98
C TYR A 53 5.49 -6.50 1.92
N ASN A 54 6.50 -6.87 1.16
CA ASN A 54 7.78 -6.15 1.09
C ASN A 54 8.28 -5.97 -0.36
N TYR A 55 7.38 -6.07 -1.34
CA TYR A 55 7.68 -6.05 -2.78
C TYR A 55 8.56 -7.19 -3.29
N GLN A 56 8.74 -8.26 -2.50
CA GLN A 56 9.57 -9.41 -2.86
C GLN A 56 8.76 -10.70 -2.83
N SER A 57 9.35 -11.76 -3.39
CA SER A 57 8.80 -13.11 -3.29
C SER A 57 9.06 -13.75 -1.92
N GLU A 58 10.04 -13.26 -1.15
CA GLU A 58 10.49 -13.86 0.11
C GLU A 58 10.29 -12.92 1.30
N PRO A 59 9.97 -13.46 2.50
CA PRO A 59 9.70 -12.66 3.67
C PRO A 59 10.95 -11.95 4.20
N SER A 60 10.78 -10.73 4.70
CA SER A 60 11.81 -10.03 5.47
C SER A 60 12.21 -10.84 6.71
N SER A 61 13.51 -10.95 6.97
CA SER A 61 14.02 -11.71 8.12
C SER A 61 13.52 -11.20 9.47
N SER A 62 13.21 -9.91 9.57
CA SER A 62 12.64 -9.27 10.77
C SER A 62 11.25 -9.76 11.15
N TYR A 63 10.48 -10.31 10.21
CA TYR A 63 9.09 -10.73 10.45
C TYR A 63 8.86 -12.24 10.34
N LYS A 64 9.92 -13.04 10.19
CA LYS A 64 9.82 -14.51 10.12
C LYS A 64 9.08 -15.15 11.31
N ASN A 65 9.13 -14.50 12.47
CA ASN A 65 8.45 -14.95 13.70
C ASN A 65 7.31 -14.01 14.11
N SER A 66 6.85 -13.14 13.22
CA SER A 66 5.69 -12.29 13.50
C SER A 66 4.39 -13.05 13.26
N ASP A 67 3.31 -12.63 13.90
CA ASP A 67 1.97 -13.18 13.67
C ASP A 67 1.33 -12.68 12.37
N MET A 68 1.98 -11.75 11.65
CA MET A 68 1.48 -11.26 10.36
C MET A 68 1.69 -12.31 9.27
N GLU A 69 0.66 -12.54 8.46
CA GLU A 69 0.80 -13.31 7.22
C GLU A 69 1.71 -12.56 6.23
N PHE A 70 2.74 -13.24 5.71
CA PHE A 70 3.51 -12.70 4.60
C PHE A 70 2.78 -12.93 3.28
N VAL A 71 2.63 -11.87 2.49
CA VAL A 71 2.02 -11.92 1.15
C VAL A 71 3.12 -11.71 0.09
N PRO A 72 3.57 -12.78 -0.59
CA PRO A 72 4.57 -12.69 -1.65
C PRO A 72 4.08 -11.84 -2.83
N MET A 73 5.00 -11.10 -3.45
CA MET A 73 4.71 -10.30 -4.64
C MET A 73 5.64 -10.67 -5.81
N LEU A 74 5.07 -10.91 -6.98
CA LEU A 74 5.81 -10.92 -8.24
C LEU A 74 5.86 -9.48 -8.77
N TRP A 75 6.89 -8.73 -8.38
CA TRP A 75 6.92 -7.28 -8.56
C TRP A 75 6.92 -6.83 -10.04
N GLY A 76 7.67 -7.52 -10.90
CA GLY A 76 7.87 -7.15 -12.30
C GLY A 76 8.27 -8.37 -13.15
N ALA A 77 8.49 -8.14 -14.44
CA ALA A 77 8.96 -9.16 -15.38
C ALA A 77 9.80 -8.53 -16.50
N SER A 78 10.69 -9.33 -17.08
CA SER A 78 11.52 -8.98 -18.24
C SER A 78 11.50 -10.12 -19.26
N ASP A 79 11.62 -9.81 -20.55
CA ASP A 79 11.77 -10.82 -21.62
C ASP A 79 13.02 -11.70 -21.43
N SER A 80 13.99 -11.26 -20.62
CA SER A 80 15.19 -12.01 -20.26
C SER A 80 14.97 -13.04 -19.15
N ASP A 81 13.83 -12.99 -18.46
CA ASP A 81 13.54 -13.89 -17.35
C ASP A 81 13.30 -15.31 -17.88
N THR A 82 13.76 -16.30 -17.13
CA THR A 82 13.63 -17.72 -17.50
C THR A 82 13.13 -18.54 -16.32
N GLY A 83 12.37 -19.59 -16.62
CA GLY A 83 11.77 -20.45 -15.60
C GLY A 83 10.62 -19.78 -14.84
N THR A 84 10.36 -20.26 -13.63
CA THR A 84 9.23 -19.80 -12.79
C THR A 84 9.68 -19.49 -11.35
N PRO A 85 10.72 -18.64 -11.15
CA PRO A 85 11.33 -18.44 -9.84
C PRO A 85 10.36 -17.96 -8.75
N PHE A 86 9.34 -17.18 -9.12
CA PHE A 86 8.31 -16.75 -8.16
C PHE A 86 7.43 -17.93 -7.71
N LEU A 87 6.92 -18.71 -8.66
CA LEU A 87 6.14 -19.92 -8.37
C LEU A 87 6.94 -20.90 -7.51
N ASP A 88 8.21 -21.10 -7.84
CA ASP A 88 9.12 -22.01 -7.13
C ASP A 88 9.38 -21.53 -5.70
N SER A 89 9.59 -20.23 -5.51
CA SER A 89 9.75 -19.58 -4.19
C SER A 89 8.50 -19.75 -3.32
N VAL A 90 7.30 -19.46 -3.85
CA VAL A 90 6.04 -19.61 -3.11
C VAL A 90 5.79 -21.08 -2.76
N LYS A 91 6.01 -22.01 -3.69
CA LYS A 91 5.91 -23.45 -3.43
C LYS A 91 6.88 -23.90 -2.34
N ALA A 92 8.11 -23.41 -2.35
CA ALA A 92 9.10 -23.74 -1.33
C ALA A 92 8.68 -23.24 0.06
N GLN A 93 8.11 -22.03 0.15
CA GLN A 93 7.59 -21.48 1.40
C GLN A 93 6.42 -22.30 1.96
N ILE A 94 5.44 -22.65 1.11
CA ILE A 94 4.29 -23.50 1.51
C ILE A 94 4.77 -24.88 1.96
N ASN A 95 5.69 -25.52 1.22
CA ASN A 95 6.27 -26.80 1.59
C ASN A 95 7.09 -26.73 2.89
N GLY A 96 7.66 -25.56 3.19
CA GLY A 96 8.34 -25.25 4.45
C GLY A 96 7.40 -24.99 5.63
N GLY A 97 6.08 -25.00 5.42
CA GLY A 97 5.06 -24.78 6.44
C GLY A 97 4.61 -23.33 6.62
N ALA A 98 4.98 -22.41 5.72
CA ALA A 98 4.46 -21.05 5.75
C ALA A 98 2.96 -21.03 5.39
N ASN A 99 2.18 -20.23 6.10
CA ASN A 99 0.80 -19.94 5.73
C ASN A 99 0.78 -18.86 4.65
N ILE A 100 0.61 -19.26 3.39
CA ILE A 100 0.48 -18.33 2.25
C ILE A 100 -0.93 -18.49 1.68
N SER A 101 -1.82 -17.57 2.04
CA SER A 101 -3.22 -17.55 1.58
C SER A 101 -3.39 -16.65 0.36
N TYR A 102 -2.51 -15.66 0.19
CA TYR A 102 -2.59 -14.64 -0.86
C TYR A 102 -1.23 -14.42 -1.54
N VAL A 103 -1.26 -14.01 -2.81
CA VAL A 103 -0.10 -13.43 -3.51
C VAL A 103 -0.51 -12.18 -4.29
N LEU A 104 0.43 -11.25 -4.44
CA LEU A 104 0.29 -10.04 -5.22
C LEU A 104 0.97 -10.19 -6.59
N GLY A 105 0.33 -9.63 -7.62
CA GLY A 105 0.90 -9.51 -8.96
C GLY A 105 1.83 -8.30 -9.10
N PHE A 106 2.04 -7.88 -10.36
CA PHE A 106 2.97 -6.79 -10.69
C PHE A 106 2.63 -5.47 -10.02
N ASN A 107 3.67 -4.73 -9.65
CA ASN A 107 3.58 -3.42 -9.03
C ASN A 107 3.70 -2.31 -10.07
N GLU A 108 2.64 -1.53 -10.26
CA GLU A 108 2.52 -0.44 -11.22
C GLU A 108 3.16 -0.76 -12.57
N PRO A 109 2.73 -1.84 -13.26
CA PRO A 109 3.30 -2.21 -14.54
C PRO A 109 3.02 -1.17 -15.63
N ASP A 110 2.00 -0.33 -15.44
CA ASP A 110 1.69 0.85 -16.25
C ASP A 110 2.58 2.06 -15.94
N GLY A 111 3.28 2.03 -14.80
CA GLY A 111 4.22 3.04 -14.34
C GLY A 111 5.66 2.73 -14.75
N THR A 112 6.52 3.76 -14.75
CA THR A 112 7.93 3.59 -15.12
C THR A 112 8.80 3.23 -13.91
N ALA A 113 9.94 2.58 -14.14
CA ALA A 113 10.96 2.37 -13.10
C ALA A 113 11.46 3.68 -12.47
N ALA A 114 11.39 4.79 -13.20
CA ALA A 114 11.74 6.12 -12.68
C ALA A 114 10.72 6.67 -11.68
N THR A 115 9.48 6.17 -11.67
CA THR A 115 8.46 6.54 -10.68
C THR A 115 8.21 5.45 -9.65
N GLY A 116 8.88 4.30 -9.81
CA GLY A 116 8.80 3.15 -8.93
C GLY A 116 7.88 2.03 -9.39
N GLY A 117 7.36 2.13 -10.62
CA GLY A 117 6.62 1.05 -11.26
C GLY A 117 7.52 0.05 -11.97
N SER A 118 6.96 -1.12 -12.25
CA SER A 118 7.67 -2.24 -12.87
C SER A 118 7.80 -2.15 -14.39
N ALA A 119 7.06 -1.23 -15.03
CA ALA A 119 7.15 -0.95 -16.47
C ALA A 119 7.01 -2.21 -17.35
N VAL A 120 6.06 -3.09 -17.03
CA VAL A 120 5.85 -4.37 -17.71
C VAL A 120 4.77 -4.21 -18.78
N PRO A 121 5.04 -4.54 -20.07
CA PRO A 121 4.00 -4.59 -21.10
C PRO A 121 2.92 -5.63 -20.79
N ALA A 122 1.66 -5.34 -21.13
CA ALA A 122 0.51 -6.20 -20.83
C ALA A 122 0.65 -7.65 -21.34
N GLU A 123 1.18 -7.86 -22.54
CA GLU A 123 1.41 -9.19 -23.13
C GLU A 123 2.45 -10.02 -22.36
N LEU A 124 3.56 -9.39 -21.97
CA LEU A 124 4.59 -10.02 -21.15
C LEU A 124 4.04 -10.32 -19.75
N ALA A 125 3.28 -9.39 -19.18
CA ALA A 125 2.62 -9.58 -17.90
C ALA A 125 1.63 -10.76 -17.95
N ALA A 126 0.78 -10.85 -18.98
CA ALA A 126 -0.20 -11.92 -19.14
C ALA A 126 0.48 -13.31 -19.23
N SER A 127 1.44 -13.46 -20.14
CA SER A 127 2.18 -14.72 -20.29
C SER A 127 2.95 -15.12 -19.02
N THR A 128 3.56 -14.14 -18.33
CA THR A 128 4.28 -14.38 -17.07
C THR A 128 3.32 -14.74 -15.92
N TRP A 129 2.19 -14.05 -15.81
CA TRP A 129 1.18 -14.28 -14.77
C TRP A 129 0.55 -15.68 -14.93
N ILE A 130 0.25 -16.10 -16.17
CA ILE A 130 -0.21 -17.46 -16.48
C ILE A 130 0.84 -18.51 -16.08
N ALA A 131 2.13 -18.23 -16.33
CA ALA A 131 3.20 -19.19 -16.02
C ALA A 131 3.52 -19.27 -14.52
N GLN A 132 3.47 -18.15 -13.79
CA GLN A 132 4.02 -18.06 -12.43
C GLN A 132 2.98 -17.84 -11.32
N ILE A 133 1.83 -17.24 -11.61
CA ILE A 133 0.82 -16.89 -10.60
C ILE A 133 -0.41 -17.81 -10.70
N GLU A 134 -0.99 -18.01 -11.89
CA GLU A 134 -2.19 -18.86 -12.06
C GLU A 134 -2.06 -20.26 -11.43
N PRO A 135 -0.91 -20.99 -11.54
CA PRO A 135 -0.77 -22.32 -10.96
C PRO A 135 -0.85 -22.34 -9.43
N LEU A 136 -0.70 -21.20 -8.74
CA LEU A 136 -0.82 -21.14 -7.28
C LEU A 136 -2.26 -21.37 -6.79
N LYS A 137 -3.28 -21.21 -7.65
CA LYS A 137 -4.67 -21.56 -7.29
C LYS A 137 -4.84 -23.03 -6.97
N GLU A 138 -4.06 -23.91 -7.61
CA GLU A 138 -4.08 -25.36 -7.34
C GLU A 138 -3.65 -25.67 -5.90
N LEU A 139 -2.92 -24.74 -5.26
CA LEU A 139 -2.49 -24.82 -3.87
C LEU A 139 -3.45 -24.10 -2.91
N GLY A 140 -4.58 -23.59 -3.41
CA GLY A 140 -5.56 -22.85 -2.63
C GLY A 140 -5.21 -21.38 -2.38
N VAL A 141 -4.15 -20.86 -3.01
CA VAL A 141 -3.73 -19.47 -2.89
C VAL A 141 -4.65 -18.55 -3.69
N LYS A 142 -5.04 -17.42 -3.09
CA LYS A 142 -5.81 -16.36 -3.72
C LYS A 142 -4.90 -15.40 -4.49
N LEU A 143 -5.28 -15.09 -5.72
CA LEU A 143 -4.40 -14.36 -6.64
C LEU A 143 -4.83 -12.90 -6.80
N GLY A 144 -3.89 -11.97 -6.59
CA GLY A 144 -4.07 -10.57 -6.91
C GLY A 144 -3.87 -10.31 -8.40
N ALA A 145 -4.74 -9.49 -8.98
CA ALA A 145 -4.46 -8.83 -10.25
C ALA A 145 -3.21 -7.91 -10.13
N PRO A 146 -2.64 -7.44 -11.24
CA PRO A 146 -1.60 -6.42 -11.19
C PRO A 146 -2.11 -5.12 -10.53
N ALA A 147 -1.31 -4.54 -9.64
CA ALA A 147 -1.60 -3.27 -8.97
C ALA A 147 -1.20 -2.11 -9.90
N VAL A 148 -2.16 -1.47 -10.56
CA VAL A 148 -1.85 -0.33 -11.45
C VAL A 148 -1.84 0.99 -10.70
N THR A 149 -1.21 2.02 -11.29
CA THR A 149 -1.28 3.38 -10.76
C THR A 149 -2.74 3.88 -10.73
N GLY A 150 -3.03 4.84 -9.86
CA GLY A 150 -4.35 5.48 -9.75
C GLY A 150 -4.76 6.33 -10.96
N ALA A 151 -3.95 6.40 -12.02
CA ALA A 151 -4.17 7.24 -13.19
C ALA A 151 -4.99 6.50 -14.29
N PRO A 152 -5.62 7.23 -15.23
CA PRO A 152 -6.46 6.61 -16.27
C PRO A 152 -5.75 5.55 -17.13
N ASN A 153 -4.44 5.68 -17.34
CA ASN A 153 -3.63 4.70 -18.07
C ASN A 153 -3.57 3.34 -17.35
N GLY A 154 -3.70 3.30 -16.01
CA GLY A 154 -3.77 2.05 -15.26
C GLY A 154 -4.97 1.20 -15.65
N PHE A 155 -6.14 1.82 -15.87
CA PHE A 155 -7.32 1.10 -16.36
C PHE A 155 -7.14 0.56 -17.79
N THR A 156 -6.53 1.35 -18.68
CA THR A 156 -6.18 0.88 -20.03
C THR A 156 -5.25 -0.31 -19.95
N TRP A 157 -4.21 -0.23 -19.13
CA TRP A 157 -3.24 -1.33 -18.96
C TRP A 157 -3.91 -2.60 -18.42
N LEU A 158 -4.80 -2.49 -17.41
CA LEU A 158 -5.54 -3.65 -16.90
C LEU A 158 -6.44 -4.28 -17.97
N GLN A 159 -7.12 -3.47 -18.78
CA GLN A 159 -7.93 -3.97 -19.88
C GLN A 159 -7.08 -4.71 -20.91
N ASP A 160 -5.93 -4.15 -21.27
CA ASP A 160 -4.99 -4.78 -22.21
C ASP A 160 -4.45 -6.10 -21.63
N PHE A 161 -4.12 -6.12 -20.33
CA PHE A 161 -3.67 -7.33 -19.62
C PHE A 161 -4.72 -8.44 -19.66
N PHE A 162 -5.97 -8.14 -19.27
CA PHE A 162 -7.03 -9.15 -19.31
C PHE A 162 -7.38 -9.61 -20.73
N THR A 163 -7.21 -8.73 -21.72
CA THR A 163 -7.36 -9.08 -23.14
C THR A 163 -6.26 -10.05 -23.57
N ALA A 164 -5.00 -9.74 -23.25
CA ALA A 164 -3.84 -10.57 -23.54
C ALA A 164 -3.89 -11.93 -22.83
N CYS A 165 -4.51 -11.98 -21.64
CA CYS A 165 -4.71 -13.23 -20.92
C CYS A 165 -5.64 -14.22 -21.64
N ASP A 166 -6.55 -13.77 -22.52
CA ASP A 166 -7.53 -14.60 -23.24
C ASP A 166 -8.24 -15.63 -22.34
N GLY A 167 -8.63 -15.20 -21.14
CA GLY A 167 -9.27 -16.05 -20.12
C GLY A 167 -8.32 -16.94 -19.29
N GLY A 168 -7.02 -16.92 -19.55
CA GLY A 168 -5.99 -17.65 -18.80
C GLY A 168 -5.59 -17.01 -17.46
N CYS A 169 -6.03 -15.78 -17.18
CA CYS A 169 -5.78 -15.12 -15.90
C CYS A 169 -7.05 -15.05 -15.05
N THR A 170 -7.06 -15.70 -13.86
CA THR A 170 -8.26 -15.75 -13.01
C THR A 170 -8.05 -15.16 -11.59
N PRO A 171 -7.73 -13.85 -11.46
CA PRO A 171 -7.51 -13.24 -10.15
C PRO A 171 -8.77 -13.26 -9.27
N ASP A 172 -8.56 -13.36 -7.96
CA ASP A 172 -9.61 -13.36 -6.93
C ASP A 172 -9.87 -11.96 -6.36
N PHE A 173 -8.88 -11.07 -6.42
CA PHE A 173 -8.97 -9.70 -5.91
C PHE A 173 -8.14 -8.72 -6.77
N ILE A 174 -8.45 -7.43 -6.66
CA ILE A 174 -7.73 -6.35 -7.36
C ILE A 174 -7.04 -5.44 -6.34
N PRO A 175 -5.69 -5.46 -6.32
CA PRO A 175 -4.89 -4.41 -5.70
C PRO A 175 -5.08 -3.06 -6.38
N VAL A 176 -5.18 -1.98 -5.59
CA VAL A 176 -5.30 -0.61 -6.08
C VAL A 176 -4.33 0.31 -5.36
N HIS A 177 -3.71 1.21 -6.13
CA HIS A 177 -2.84 2.26 -5.61
C HIS A 177 -3.51 3.62 -5.76
N TRP A 178 -3.42 4.47 -4.73
CA TRP A 178 -3.93 5.83 -4.82
C TRP A 178 -3.10 6.87 -4.08
N TYR A 179 -2.55 7.82 -4.83
CA TYR A 179 -1.85 8.98 -4.30
C TYR A 179 -2.55 10.27 -4.72
N GLY A 180 -3.38 10.82 -3.84
CA GLY A 180 -4.23 11.97 -4.16
C GLY A 180 -5.22 12.31 -3.05
N ASN A 181 -6.23 13.12 -3.37
CA ASN A 181 -7.31 13.46 -2.43
C ASN A 181 -8.30 12.30 -2.26
N PHE A 182 -9.18 12.41 -1.26
CA PHE A 182 -10.13 11.37 -0.93
C PHE A 182 -11.21 11.18 -2.00
N GLU A 183 -11.71 12.24 -2.62
CA GLU A 183 -12.75 12.14 -3.65
C GLU A 183 -12.26 11.34 -4.86
N GLY A 184 -11.01 11.58 -5.28
CA GLY A 184 -10.40 10.80 -6.34
C GLY A 184 -10.18 9.34 -5.93
N MET A 185 -9.77 9.09 -4.68
CA MET A 185 -9.64 7.72 -4.14
C MET A 185 -10.96 6.97 -4.21
N ALA A 186 -12.03 7.57 -3.67
CA ALA A 186 -13.35 6.98 -3.65
C ALA A 186 -13.88 6.73 -5.05
N SER A 187 -13.64 7.66 -5.99
CA SER A 187 -14.00 7.50 -7.40
C SER A 187 -13.23 6.36 -8.06
N HIS A 188 -11.90 6.30 -7.87
CA HIS A 188 -11.05 5.28 -8.48
C HIS A 188 -11.41 3.88 -7.98
N VAL A 189 -11.49 3.70 -6.66
CA VAL A 189 -11.88 2.44 -6.04
C VAL A 189 -13.31 2.05 -6.45
N GLY A 190 -14.24 3.01 -6.50
CA GLY A 190 -15.61 2.77 -6.97
C GLY A 190 -15.66 2.31 -8.42
N GLN A 191 -14.82 2.88 -9.30
CA GLN A 191 -14.71 2.44 -10.69
C GLN A 191 -14.15 1.01 -10.79
N VAL A 192 -13.13 0.66 -9.99
CA VAL A 192 -12.59 -0.71 -9.92
C VAL A 192 -13.69 -1.69 -9.50
N MET A 193 -14.43 -1.39 -8.43
CA MET A 193 -15.54 -2.24 -7.97
C MET A 193 -16.65 -2.39 -9.01
N GLY A 194 -16.98 -1.32 -9.75
CA GLY A 194 -17.98 -1.37 -10.80
C GLY A 194 -17.54 -2.14 -12.06
N THR A 195 -16.24 -2.09 -12.38
CA THR A 195 -15.66 -2.77 -13.55
C THR A 195 -15.46 -4.26 -13.26
N TYR A 196 -15.08 -4.61 -12.03
CA TYR A 196 -14.76 -5.98 -11.61
C TYR A 196 -15.62 -6.42 -10.41
N PRO A 197 -16.95 -6.53 -10.58
CA PRO A 197 -17.88 -6.70 -9.46
C PRO A 197 -17.78 -8.06 -8.75
N ASN A 198 -17.09 -9.02 -9.35
CA ASN A 198 -16.89 -10.36 -8.77
C ASN A 198 -15.57 -10.49 -7.99
N MET A 199 -14.80 -9.42 -7.87
CA MET A 199 -13.51 -9.39 -7.17
C MET A 199 -13.58 -8.46 -5.96
N THR A 200 -12.91 -8.87 -4.89
CA THR A 200 -12.70 -7.96 -3.74
C THR A 200 -11.57 -6.97 -4.06
N VAL A 201 -11.50 -5.88 -3.31
CA VAL A 201 -10.48 -4.84 -3.48
C VAL A 201 -9.50 -4.88 -2.32
N TRP A 202 -8.21 -4.77 -2.65
CA TRP A 202 -7.12 -4.55 -1.71
C TRP A 202 -6.51 -3.18 -1.99
N VAL A 203 -6.51 -2.26 -1.02
CA VAL A 203 -5.81 -0.98 -1.18
C VAL A 203 -4.37 -1.16 -0.71
N THR A 204 -3.51 -1.65 -1.60
CA THR A 204 -2.13 -2.03 -1.24
C THR A 204 -1.23 -0.82 -1.02
N GLU A 205 -1.54 0.32 -1.63
CA GLU A 205 -0.87 1.58 -1.33
C GLU A 205 -1.86 2.75 -1.40
N TRP A 206 -1.85 3.61 -0.37
CA TRP A 206 -2.44 4.94 -0.51
C TRP A 206 -1.73 5.98 0.36
N GLY A 207 -1.86 7.24 -0.06
CA GLY A 207 -1.36 8.40 0.68
C GLY A 207 -1.82 9.71 0.05
N PHE A 208 -1.63 10.84 0.76
CA PHE A 208 -1.94 12.17 0.24
C PHE A 208 -0.65 12.98 0.11
N PRO A 209 0.04 12.89 -1.05
CA PRO A 209 1.42 13.31 -1.17
C PRO A 209 1.59 14.83 -1.01
N ASN A 210 2.66 15.21 -0.31
CA ASN A 210 3.16 16.59 -0.19
C ASN A 210 2.13 17.60 0.34
N GLN A 211 1.21 17.14 1.19
CA GLN A 211 0.21 18.00 1.84
C GLN A 211 0.67 18.51 3.22
N LYS A 212 -0.06 19.51 3.72
CA LYS A 212 0.09 20.01 5.09
C LYS A 212 -0.32 18.94 6.11
N LEU A 213 0.27 19.01 7.30
CA LEU A 213 0.05 18.03 8.37
C LEU A 213 -1.43 17.79 8.65
N GLU A 214 -2.21 18.86 8.86
CA GLU A 214 -3.63 18.72 9.19
C GLU A 214 -4.41 18.04 8.06
N ALA A 215 -4.12 18.39 6.79
CA ALA A 215 -4.78 17.81 5.63
C ALA A 215 -4.43 16.32 5.45
N THR A 216 -3.17 15.93 5.69
CA THR A 216 -2.77 14.51 5.63
C THR A 216 -3.43 13.69 6.75
N GLN A 217 -3.54 14.25 7.95
CA GLN A 217 -4.22 13.60 9.09
C GLN A 217 -5.73 13.44 8.85
N GLU A 218 -6.39 14.48 8.35
CA GLU A 218 -7.82 14.44 8.00
C GLU A 218 -8.09 13.41 6.89
N TYR A 219 -7.27 13.41 5.84
CA TYR A 219 -7.34 12.41 4.77
C TYR A 219 -7.17 10.99 5.29
N TYR A 220 -6.19 10.74 6.17
CA TYR A 220 -5.97 9.42 6.75
C TYR A 220 -7.20 8.93 7.53
N ASN A 221 -7.75 9.78 8.41
CA ASN A 221 -8.93 9.39 9.21
C ASN A 221 -10.13 9.11 8.31
N MET A 222 -10.40 9.97 7.34
CA MET A 222 -11.52 9.79 6.41
C MET A 222 -11.36 8.53 5.53
N SER A 223 -10.14 8.27 5.03
CA SER A 223 -9.86 7.09 4.19
C SER A 223 -9.94 5.78 4.97
N SER A 224 -9.26 5.68 6.11
CA SER A 224 -9.26 4.46 6.94
C SER A 224 -10.64 4.08 7.44
N GLU A 225 -11.41 5.06 7.93
CA GLU A 225 -12.81 4.83 8.34
C GLU A 225 -13.68 4.35 7.17
N TRP A 226 -13.46 4.89 5.97
CA TRP A 226 -14.20 4.45 4.79
C TRP A 226 -13.87 3.01 4.43
N PHE A 227 -12.60 2.62 4.45
CA PHE A 227 -12.18 1.24 4.21
C PHE A 227 -12.74 0.24 5.22
N ASP A 228 -12.80 0.63 6.50
CA ASP A 228 -13.38 -0.21 7.55
C ASP A 228 -14.86 -0.50 7.27
N ARG A 229 -15.63 0.48 6.79
CA ARG A 229 -17.07 0.35 6.49
C ARG A 229 -17.39 -0.38 5.19
N MET A 230 -16.47 -0.41 4.23
CA MET A 230 -16.72 -1.02 2.91
C MET A 230 -16.45 -2.52 2.94
N GLU A 231 -17.48 -3.35 2.83
CA GLU A 231 -17.34 -4.83 2.85
C GLU A 231 -16.46 -5.37 1.72
N ASN A 232 -16.53 -4.75 0.53
CA ASN A 232 -15.75 -5.20 -0.63
C ASN A 232 -14.27 -4.80 -0.56
N ILE A 233 -13.89 -3.90 0.35
CA ILE A 233 -12.48 -3.63 0.66
C ILE A 233 -12.10 -4.57 1.80
N THR A 234 -11.26 -5.55 1.50
CA THR A 234 -10.92 -6.59 2.48
C THR A 234 -9.57 -6.36 3.14
N HIS A 235 -8.65 -5.67 2.45
CA HIS A 235 -7.30 -5.42 2.93
C HIS A 235 -6.84 -4.01 2.55
N TYR A 236 -6.05 -3.38 3.42
CA TYR A 236 -5.40 -2.12 3.12
C TYR A 236 -4.05 -1.99 3.86
N SER A 237 -3.00 -1.52 3.16
CA SER A 237 -1.69 -1.11 3.71
C SER A 237 -1.28 0.35 3.40
N TYR A 238 -1.14 1.20 4.43
CA TYR A 238 -0.81 2.63 4.24
C TYR A 238 0.66 2.80 3.82
N PHE A 239 0.91 3.62 2.79
CA PHE A 239 2.28 3.86 2.33
C PHE A 239 2.98 4.91 3.20
N GLY A 240 3.61 4.42 4.28
CA GLY A 240 4.26 5.31 5.24
C GLY A 240 5.22 4.64 6.23
N ALA A 241 5.50 3.33 6.11
CA ALA A 241 6.29 2.55 7.07
C ALA A 241 7.81 2.85 7.02
N PHE A 242 8.15 4.12 7.16
CA PHE A 242 9.49 4.67 7.12
C PHE A 242 9.54 5.98 7.91
N ARG A 243 10.74 6.53 8.09
CA ARG A 243 10.94 7.83 8.74
C ARG A 243 10.64 9.00 7.80
N SER A 244 10.21 10.11 8.38
CA SER A 244 9.79 11.29 7.62
C SER A 244 10.91 11.98 6.83
N ASP A 245 12.18 11.81 7.21
CA ASP A 245 13.34 12.33 6.47
C ASP A 245 13.60 11.58 5.16
N VAL A 246 13.06 10.38 5.00
CA VAL A 246 13.24 9.53 3.81
C VAL A 246 12.00 9.42 2.92
N SER A 247 10.90 10.08 3.27
CA SER A 247 9.65 9.99 2.52
C SER A 247 9.73 10.66 1.15
N ASN A 248 9.36 9.94 0.10
CA ASN A 248 9.15 10.46 -1.25
C ASN A 248 7.72 11.01 -1.48
N VAL A 249 6.80 10.81 -0.54
CA VAL A 249 5.41 11.31 -0.58
C VAL A 249 5.16 12.46 0.42
N GLY A 250 6.26 13.07 0.89
CA GLY A 250 6.24 14.17 1.85
C GLY A 250 6.27 13.69 3.30
N PRO A 251 6.96 14.44 4.20
CA PRO A 251 7.24 13.99 5.56
C PRO A 251 5.99 13.72 6.41
N ASN A 252 4.88 14.40 6.11
CA ASN A 252 3.63 14.29 6.87
C ASN A 252 2.90 12.96 6.64
N SER A 253 3.24 12.22 5.58
CA SER A 253 2.69 10.90 5.28
C SER A 253 3.48 9.76 5.93
N ALA A 254 4.58 10.05 6.63
CA ALA A 254 5.37 9.01 7.29
C ALA A 254 4.73 8.57 8.62
N LEU A 255 4.80 7.27 8.91
CA LEU A 255 4.37 6.70 10.19
C LEU A 255 5.39 6.98 11.29
N LEU A 256 6.66 7.23 10.95
CA LEU A 256 7.70 7.63 11.88
C LEU A 256 8.21 9.04 11.58
N THR A 257 8.47 9.82 12.62
CA THR A 257 9.29 11.03 12.53
C THR A 257 10.73 10.66 12.13
N GLN A 258 11.52 11.66 11.72
CA GLN A 258 12.95 11.55 11.42
C GLN A 258 13.76 10.93 12.58
N ASN A 259 13.24 11.01 13.80
CA ASN A 259 13.84 10.46 15.01
C ASN A 259 13.35 9.03 15.37
N GLY A 260 12.53 8.41 14.53
CA GLY A 260 12.00 7.05 14.76
C GLY A 260 10.86 6.98 15.79
N LYS A 261 10.26 8.12 16.15
CA LYS A 261 9.04 8.14 16.99
C LYS A 261 7.80 8.06 16.11
N LEU A 262 6.78 7.30 16.53
CA LEU A 262 5.47 7.29 15.87
C LEU A 262 4.91 8.71 15.71
N THR A 263 4.48 9.03 14.50
CA THR A 263 3.63 10.21 14.22
C THR A 263 2.22 9.94 14.72
N ASP A 264 1.33 10.93 14.62
CA ASP A 264 -0.09 10.71 14.90
C ASP A 264 -0.69 9.62 13.99
N ILE A 265 -0.45 9.70 12.67
CA ILE A 265 -0.89 8.67 11.72
C ILE A 265 -0.26 7.32 12.06
N GLY A 266 1.05 7.29 12.36
CA GLY A 266 1.74 6.10 12.84
C GLY A 266 1.06 5.41 14.00
N SER A 267 0.75 6.19 15.04
CA SER A 267 0.10 5.68 16.24
C SER A 267 -1.32 5.21 15.96
N TRP A 268 -2.12 6.01 15.25
CA TRP A 268 -3.50 5.64 14.88
C TRP A 268 -3.56 4.37 14.05
N TYR A 269 -2.62 4.19 13.11
CA TYR A 269 -2.56 3.01 12.25
C TYR A 269 -2.28 1.72 13.04
N LEU A 270 -1.48 1.83 14.10
CA LEU A 270 -1.16 0.74 15.02
C LEU A 270 -2.14 0.66 16.21
N GLY A 271 -3.33 1.26 16.11
CA GLY A 271 -4.36 1.15 17.13
C GLY A 271 -4.20 2.11 18.33
N GLY A 272 -3.18 2.97 18.34
CA GLY A 272 -2.84 3.88 19.42
C GLY A 272 -3.55 5.24 19.40
N ALA A 273 -3.33 6.04 20.44
CA ALA A 273 -3.81 7.42 20.56
C ALA A 273 -2.86 8.42 19.86
N ALA A 274 -3.31 9.66 19.66
CA ALA A 274 -2.45 10.72 19.12
C ALA A 274 -1.19 10.92 20.00
N MET A 275 -0.03 11.06 19.35
CA MET A 275 1.28 11.20 19.98
C MET A 275 1.81 12.63 19.94
N HIS A 276 1.23 13.48 19.08
CA HIS A 276 1.60 14.87 18.81
C HIS A 276 3.06 15.05 18.36
N ASN A 277 3.67 13.99 17.84
CA ASN A 277 4.99 14.02 17.24
C ASN A 277 4.89 14.53 15.81
N VAL A 278 5.35 15.76 15.56
CA VAL A 278 5.32 16.38 14.23
C VAL A 278 6.50 15.88 13.39
N PRO A 279 6.25 15.20 12.25
CA PRO A 279 7.31 14.78 11.34
C PRO A 279 8.00 15.96 10.68
N LYS A 280 9.28 15.81 10.39
CA LYS A 280 10.08 16.78 9.64
C LYS A 280 10.79 16.08 8.49
N GLY A 281 10.87 16.74 7.34
CA GLY A 281 11.70 16.29 6.24
C GLY A 281 13.12 16.84 6.38
N ASP A 282 14.08 16.17 5.75
CA ASP A 282 15.33 16.83 5.37
C ASP A 282 15.00 17.86 4.28
N SER A 283 15.71 18.99 4.27
CA SER A 283 15.70 19.91 3.13
C SER A 283 16.25 19.16 1.90
N VAL A 284 15.34 18.55 1.13
CA VAL A 284 15.59 17.82 -0.12
C VAL A 284 16.80 16.88 -0.02
N ARG A 285 16.64 15.72 0.62
CA ARG A 285 17.48 14.56 0.32
C ARG A 285 16.59 13.39 -0.03
N MET A 286 16.58 13.04 -1.31
CA MET A 286 15.95 11.83 -1.81
C MET A 286 16.54 10.63 -1.08
N ALA A 287 15.71 9.88 -0.37
CA ALA A 287 16.14 8.60 0.14
C ALA A 287 16.23 7.60 -1.00
N ARG A 288 17.36 6.90 -1.03
CA ARG A 288 17.53 5.68 -1.80
C ARG A 288 17.10 4.54 -0.89
N PHE A 289 15.92 3.97 -1.11
CA PHE A 289 15.56 2.71 -0.46
C PHE A 289 16.54 1.63 -0.96
N ALA A 290 17.22 0.97 -0.02
CA ALA A 290 18.23 -0.04 -0.36
C ALA A 290 17.53 -1.19 -1.11
N GLY A 291 17.78 -1.26 -2.42
CA GLY A 291 17.06 -2.07 -3.40
C GLY A 291 16.81 -1.32 -4.72
N TRP A 292 16.91 0.02 -4.70
CA TRP A 292 16.45 0.87 -5.78
C TRP A 292 17.61 1.69 -6.35
N SER A 293 18.07 1.32 -7.54
CA SER A 293 18.85 2.21 -8.40
C SER A 293 17.88 2.83 -9.39
N LEU A 294 17.54 4.11 -9.25
CA LEU A 294 17.37 5.07 -10.35
C LEU A 294 16.94 6.44 -9.81
N VAL A 295 17.46 7.47 -10.48
CA VAL A 295 17.34 8.89 -10.18
C VAL A 295 16.03 9.41 -10.75
N VAL A 296 15.20 10.05 -9.92
CA VAL A 296 14.00 10.76 -10.40
C VAL A 296 14.34 12.24 -10.51
N LEU A 297 14.47 12.74 -11.74
CA LEU A 297 14.52 14.17 -12.01
C LEU A 297 13.10 14.73 -11.87
N ALA A 298 12.96 15.76 -11.03
CA ALA A 298 11.72 16.49 -10.87
C ALA A 298 11.37 17.23 -12.17
N THR A 299 10.34 16.77 -12.89
CA THR A 299 9.63 17.60 -13.88
C THR A 299 8.42 18.23 -13.21
N GLY A 300 8.68 19.32 -12.48
CA GLY A 300 7.65 20.28 -12.12
C GLY A 300 7.29 21.15 -13.31
N VAL A 301 6.04 21.64 -13.27
CA VAL A 301 5.40 22.64 -14.14
C VAL A 301 4.63 22.06 -15.34
N TYR A 302 3.34 21.80 -15.12
CA TYR A 302 2.34 22.16 -16.13
C TYR A 302 1.58 23.39 -15.62
N MET A 303 1.73 24.49 -16.35
CA MET A 303 1.07 25.76 -16.06
C MET A 303 -0.41 25.68 -16.39
N VAL A 304 -1.19 26.36 -15.56
CA VAL A 304 -2.51 26.90 -15.88
C VAL A 304 -2.38 27.80 -17.11
N LEU A 305 -3.07 27.45 -18.19
CA LEU A 305 -3.84 28.33 -19.08
C LEU A 305 -4.89 27.48 -19.82
#